data_AF-A0A498ERK5-F1
#
_entry.id   AF-A0A498ERK5-F1
#
_cell.length_a   1.000
_cell.length_b   1.000
_cell.length_c   1.000
_cell.angle_alpha   90.00
_cell.angle_beta   90.00
_cell.angle_gamma   90.00
#
_symmetry.space_group_name_H-M   'P 1'
#
loop_
_entity.id
_entity.type
_entity.pdbx_description
1 polymer ?
#
loop_
_entity_poly.entity_id
_entity_poly.type
_entity_poly.pdbx_seq_one_letter_code
_entity_poly.pdbx_strand_id
1 'polypeptide(L)' 'MSTSEDSDRSSAIGAGMGIGVGIGAGWGIVMALIMDGELATGITIGAGAGLVIALMSSAAVYHTATAE' A
#
# COMPACT_ATOMS: atom_id res chain seq x y z
N MET A 1 -23.30 17.89 6.20
CA MET A 1 -22.85 16.71 6.96
C MET A 1 -22.11 15.69 6.08
N SER A 2 -22.48 15.53 4.79
CA SER A 2 -21.82 14.61 3.84
C SER A 2 -20.32 14.88 3.55
N THR A 3 -19.87 16.15 3.53
CA THR A 3 -18.46 16.47 3.16
C THR A 3 -17.41 15.97 4.15
N SER A 4 -17.76 15.84 5.44
CA SER A 4 -16.82 15.41 6.48
C SER A 4 -16.56 13.90 6.42
N GLU A 5 -17.59 13.10 6.16
CA GLU A 5 -17.48 11.63 6.08
C GLU A 5 -16.67 11.17 4.87
N ASP A 6 -16.83 11.85 3.72
CA ASP A 6 -16.02 11.57 2.52
C ASP A 6 -14.54 11.90 2.72
N SER A 7 -14.24 12.94 3.51
CA SER A 7 -12.88 13.35 3.83
C SER A 7 -12.18 12.34 4.74
N ASP A 8 -12.87 11.84 5.78
CA ASP A 8 -12.32 10.84 6.70
C ASP A 8 -12.06 9.51 5.99
N ARG A 9 -12.99 9.08 5.13
CA ARG A 9 -12.83 7.87 4.30
C ARG A 9 -11.65 8.01 3.34
N SER A 10 -11.55 9.14 2.64
CA SER A 10 -10.45 9.39 1.70
C SER A 10 -9.09 9.41 2.41
N SER A 11 -9.03 10.00 3.60
CA SER A 11 -7.83 10.02 4.44
C SER A 11 -7.41 8.62 4.88
N ALA A 12 -8.34 7.80 5.35
CA ALA A 12 -8.07 6.42 5.75
C ALA A 12 -7.55 5.57 4.56
N ILE A 13 -8.14 5.74 3.37
CA ILE A 13 -7.69 5.07 2.14
C ILE A 13 -6.26 5.52 1.79
N GLY A 14 -6.01 6.82 1.79
CA GLY A 14 -4.68 7.38 1.52
C GLY A 14 -3.63 6.89 2.52
N ALA A 15 -3.98 6.81 3.80
CA ALA A 15 -3.12 6.29 4.85
C ALA A 15 -2.80 4.79 4.63
N GLY A 16 -3.80 3.98 4.29
CA GLY A 16 -3.60 2.56 3.98
C GLY A 16 -2.66 2.34 2.79
N MET A 17 -2.82 3.12 1.72
CA MET A 17 -1.91 3.08 0.57
C MET A 17 -0.50 3.53 0.96
N GLY A 18 -0.37 4.63 1.70
CA GLY A 18 0.92 5.16 2.14
C GLY A 18 1.69 4.18 3.03
N ILE A 19 1.01 3.49 3.95
CA ILE A 19 1.61 2.45 4.79
C ILE A 19 2.10 1.27 3.95
N GLY A 20 1.25 0.76 3.04
CA GLY A 20 1.62 -0.35 2.15
C GLY A 20 2.84 -0.02 1.29
N VAL A 21 2.82 1.14 0.64
CA VAL A 21 3.94 1.64 -0.18
C VAL A 21 5.21 1.81 0.66
N GLY A 22 5.10 2.43 1.84
CA GLY A 22 6.25 2.70 2.71
C GLY A 22 6.91 1.42 3.22
N ILE A 23 6.13 0.46 3.71
CA ILE A 23 6.65 -0.84 4.16
C ILE A 23 7.25 -1.61 2.98
N GLY A 24 6.55 -1.65 1.84
CA GLY A 24 7.03 -2.32 0.64
C GLY A 24 8.35 -1.73 0.12
N ALA A 25 8.46 -0.41 0.05
CA ALA A 25 9.69 0.28 -0.33
C ALA A 25 10.83 -0.01 0.66
N GLY A 26 10.55 0.04 1.96
CA GLY A 26 11.52 -0.30 3.00
C GLY A 26 12.06 -1.72 2.86
N TRP A 27 11.20 -2.70 2.61
CA TRP A 27 11.62 -4.08 2.34
C TRP A 27 12.38 -4.21 1.02
N GLY A 28 11.96 -3.48 -0.01
CA GLY A 28 12.65 -3.42 -1.30
C GLY A 28 14.08 -2.88 -1.20
N ILE A 29 14.31 -1.90 -0.33
CA ILE A 29 15.65 -1.39 0.00
C ILE A 29 16.49 -2.49 0.66
N VAL A 30 15.94 -3.18 1.67
CA VAL A 30 16.64 -4.29 2.34
C VAL A 30 17.06 -5.36 1.32
N MET A 31 16.16 -5.70 0.40
CA MET A 31 16.44 -6.69 -0.64
C MET A 31 17.49 -6.23 -1.65
N ALA A 32 17.45 -4.96 -2.08
CA ALA A 32 18.48 -4.40 -2.94
C ALA A 32 19.87 -4.44 -2.26
N LEU A 33 19.95 -4.12 -0.97
CA LEU A 33 21.21 -4.17 -0.22
C LEU A 33 21.75 -5.60 -0.05
N ILE A 34 20.88 -6.58 0.21
CA ILE A 34 21.29 -7.98 0.40
C ILE A 34 21.75 -8.61 -0.93
N MET A 35 21.12 -8.23 -2.05
CA MET A 35 21.42 -8.77 -3.38
C MET A 35 22.46 -7.97 -4.17
N ASP A 36 23.10 -6.97 -3.55
CA ASP A 36 24.01 -6.02 -4.23
C ASP A 36 23.38 -5.41 -5.50
N GLY A 37 22.08 -5.12 -5.43
CA GLY A 37 21.26 -4.60 -6.52
C GLY A 37 21.05 -3.09 -6.45
N GLU A 38 20.51 -2.53 -7.53
CA GLU A 38 20.17 -1.11 -7.64
C GLU A 38 19.08 -0.71 -6.64
N LEU A 39 19.36 0.27 -5.77
CA LEU A 39 18.41 0.78 -4.78
C LEU A 39 17.14 1.33 -5.43
N ALA A 40 17.26 2.04 -6.56
CA ALA A 40 16.12 2.57 -7.28
C ALA A 40 15.17 1.44 -7.71
N THR A 41 15.70 0.34 -8.24
CA THR A 41 14.90 -0.83 -8.61
C THR A 41 14.25 -1.48 -7.38
N GLY A 42 15.00 -1.64 -6.29
CA GLY A 42 14.46 -2.15 -5.03
C GLY A 42 13.29 -1.32 -4.50
N ILE A 43 13.44 0.01 -4.49
CA ILE A 43 12.39 0.94 -4.07
C ILE A 43 11.18 0.84 -5.00
N THR A 44 11.36 0.89 -6.32
CA THR A 44 10.25 0.84 -7.27
C THR A 44 9.47 -0.47 -7.17
N ILE A 45 10.16 -1.60 -7.15
CA ILE A 45 9.54 -2.92 -7.05
C ILE A 45 8.87 -3.09 -5.67
N GLY A 46 9.56 -2.73 -4.60
CA GLY A 46 9.06 -2.84 -3.23
C GLY A 46 7.82 -1.96 -3.00
N ALA A 47 7.88 -0.69 -3.39
CA ALA A 47 6.76 0.24 -3.31
C ALA A 47 5.57 -0.26 -4.13
N GLY A 48 5.82 -0.75 -5.35
CA GLY A 48 4.79 -1.31 -6.22
C GLY A 48 4.12 -2.53 -5.62
N ALA A 49 4.90 -3.48 -5.10
CA ALA A 49 4.38 -4.67 -4.43
C ALA A 49 3.55 -4.29 -3.18
N GLY A 50 4.05 -3.37 -2.36
CA GLY A 50 3.35 -2.86 -1.18
C GLY A 50 2.03 -2.16 -1.52
N LEU A 51 1.99 -1.39 -2.61
CA LEU A 51 0.75 -0.78 -3.12
C LEU A 51 -0.26 -1.83 -3.56
N VAL A 52 0.17 -2.83 -4.33
CA VAL A 52 -0.72 -3.90 -4.82
C VAL A 52 -1.34 -4.67 -3.65
N ILE A 53 -0.55 -4.98 -2.62
CA ILE A 53 -1.03 -5.66 -1.41
C ILE A 53 -2.06 -4.79 -0.67
N ALA A 54 -1.79 -3.49 -0.50
CA ALA A 54 -2.72 -2.58 0.16
C ALA A 54 -4.07 -2.51 -0.57
N LEU A 55 -4.06 -2.49 -1.91
CA LEU A 55 -5.25 -2.49 -2.74
C LEU A 55 -6.01 -3.82 -2.65
N MET A 56 -5.31 -4.96 -2.79
CA MET A 56 -5.95 -6.27 -2.68
C MET A 56 -6.55 -6.52 -1.30
N SER A 57 -5.85 -6.14 -0.23
CA SER A 57 -6.38 -6.29 1.13
C SER A 57 -7.64 -5.44 1.32
N SER A 58 -7.66 -4.21 0.80
CA SER A 58 -8.83 -3.34 0.87
C SER A 58 -10.00 -3.88 0.06
N ALA A 59 -9.73 -4.37 -1.16
CA ALA A 59 -10.73 -5.00 -2.02
C ALA A 59 -11.30 -6.29 -1.41
N ALA A 60 -10.45 -7.10 -0.77
CA ALA A 60 -10.89 -8.31 -0.07
C ALA A 60 -11.83 -7.96 1.10
N VAL A 61 -11.46 -6.98 1.94
CA VAL A 61 -12.32 -6.51 3.03
C VAL A 61 -13.64 -5.95 2.51
N TYR A 62 -13.61 -5.15 1.44
CA TYR A 62 -14.83 -4.64 0.82
C TYR A 62 -15.72 -5.77 0.32
N HIS A 63 -15.17 -6.71 -0.44
CA HIS A 63 -15.92 -7.86 -0.96
C HIS A 63 -16.53 -8.68 0.17
N THR A 64 -15.79 -9.00 1.23
CA THR A 64 -16.32 -9.73 2.40
C THR A 64 -17.45 -8.97 3.09
N ALA A 65 -17.38 -7.63 3.15
CA ALA A 65 -18.41 -6.80 3.78
C ALA A 65 -19.68 -6.62 2.91
N THR A 66 -19.58 -6.82 1.59
CA THR A 66 -20.71 -6.61 0.66
C THR A 66 -21.29 -7.88 0.06
N ALA A 67 -20.65 -9.04 0.26
CA ALA A 67 -21.06 -10.32 -0.33
C ALA A 67 -22.15 -11.08 0.46
N GLU A 68 -23.06 -10.35 1.11
CA GLU A 68 -24.32 -10.90 1.65
C GLU A 68 -25.42 -10.99 0.58
#